data_AF-A0A0G1CQ32-F1
#
_entry.id   AF-A0A0G1CQ32-F1
#
_cell.length_a   1.000
_cell.length_b   1.000
_cell.length_c   1.000
_cell.angle_alpha   90.00
_cell.angle_beta   90.00
_cell.angle_gamma   90.00
#
_symmetry.space_group_name_H-M   'P 1'
#
loop_
_entity.id
_entity.type
_entity.pdbx_description
1 polymer ?
#
loop_
_entity_poly.entity_id
_entity_poly.type
_entity_poly.pdbx_seq_one_letter_code
_entity_poly.pdbx_strand_id
1 'polypeptide(L)'
;MAMTLCIRCGKLRILDKTWKEQIGLSLVTYTSTICPDPVCQKAVETILKDRHDVNDARMKASIKRRTENRKRGMEVRRAKNRVDLYLK
;
A
#
# COMPACT_ATOMS: atom_id res chain seq x y z
N MET A 1 2.23 -27.49 9.55
CA MET A 1 1.52 -26.21 9.30
C MET A 1 0.72 -25.87 10.54
N ALA A 2 1.00 -24.74 11.21
CA ALA A 2 0.27 -24.36 12.41
C ALA A 2 -1.15 -23.89 12.02
N MET A 3 -2.17 -24.66 12.39
CA MET A 3 -3.56 -24.23 12.25
C MET A 3 -3.84 -23.19 13.32
N THR A 4 -4.05 -21.95 12.90
CA THR A 4 -4.29 -20.84 13.83
C THR A 4 -5.78 -20.67 14.08
N LEU A 5 -6.15 -20.43 15.35
CA LEU A 5 -7.52 -20.12 15.72
C LEU A 5 -7.83 -18.66 15.35
N CYS A 6 -9.03 -18.43 14.83
CA CYS A 6 -9.50 -17.08 14.56
C CYS A 6 -9.80 -16.36 15.88
N ILE A 7 -9.08 -15.26 16.17
CA ILE A 7 -9.27 -14.46 17.38
C ILE A 7 -10.67 -13.84 17.52
N ARG A 8 -11.46 -13.78 16.44
CA ARG A 8 -12.81 -13.18 16.44
C ARG A 8 -13.91 -14.18 16.74
N CYS A 9 -13.85 -15.36 16.13
CA CYS A 9 -14.92 -16.35 16.21
C CYS A 9 -14.47 -17.70 16.78
N GLY A 10 -13.19 -17.87 17.13
CA GLY A 10 -12.63 -19.09 17.71
C GLY A 10 -12.45 -20.27 16.75
N LYS A 11 -12.95 -20.19 15.50
CA LYS A 11 -12.86 -21.28 14.52
C LYS A 11 -11.44 -21.41 13.96
N LEU A 12 -11.02 -22.64 13.63
CA LEU A 12 -9.73 -22.90 12.97
C LEU A 12 -9.71 -22.27 11.58
N ARG A 13 -8.64 -21.52 11.28
CA ARG A 13 -8.43 -20.96 9.94
C ARG A 13 -8.05 -22.06 8.95
N ILE A 14 -8.48 -21.88 7.71
CA ILE A 14 -8.16 -22.77 6.58
C ILE A 14 -7.11 -22.12 5.67
N LEU A 15 -6.33 -22.96 4.99
CA LEU A 15 -5.33 -22.49 4.04
C LEU A 15 -6.02 -22.06 2.75
N ASP A 16 -5.69 -20.86 2.28
CA ASP A 16 -6.29 -20.26 1.09
C ASP A 16 -5.34 -20.40 -0.10
N LYS A 17 -4.17 -19.77 -0.02
CA LYS A 17 -3.13 -19.89 -1.05
C LYS A 17 -1.74 -19.88 -0.45
N THR A 18 -0.81 -20.55 -1.13
CA THR A 18 0.62 -20.49 -0.83
C THR A 18 1.35 -20.17 -2.11
N TRP A 19 2.22 -19.17 -2.10
CA TRP A 19 3.02 -18.81 -3.26
C TRP A 19 4.43 -18.43 -2.84
N LYS A 20 5.36 -18.53 -3.79
CA LYS A 20 6.74 -18.09 -3.61
C LYS A 20 6.98 -16.86 -4.45
N GLU A 21 7.63 -15.88 -3.86
CA GLU A 21 7.95 -14.63 -4.52
C GLU A 21 9.40 -14.27 -4.20
N GLN A 22 10.14 -13.84 -5.23
CA GLN A 22 11.52 -13.41 -5.07
C GLN A 22 11.55 -11.91 -4.79
N ILE A 23 12.02 -11.55 -3.59
CA ILE A 23 12.11 -10.16 -3.14
C ILE A 23 13.59 -9.83 -2.98
N GLY A 24 14.12 -9.06 -3.93
CA GLY A 24 15.56 -8.79 -4.03
C GLY A 24 16.33 -10.09 -4.28
N LEU A 25 17.20 -10.46 -3.32
CA LEU A 25 18.02 -11.67 -3.39
C LEU A 25 17.41 -12.88 -2.69
N SER A 26 16.29 -12.72 -2.00
CA SER A 26 15.70 -13.76 -1.15
C SER A 26 14.42 -14.34 -1.75
N LEU A 27 14.27 -15.66 -1.68
CA LEU A 27 13.03 -16.36 -2.02
C LEU A 27 12.14 -16.44 -0.79
N VAL A 28 11.00 -15.73 -0.81
CA VAL A 28 10.04 -15.69 0.29
C VAL A 28 8.87 -16.61 -0.03
N THR A 29 8.49 -17.46 0.91
CA THR A 29 7.28 -18.30 0.80
C THR A 29 6.17 -17.66 1.63
N TYR A 30 5.10 -17.25 0.96
CA TYR A 30 3.91 -16.66 1.57
C TYR A 30 2.81 -17.72 1.70
N THR A 31 2.12 -17.70 2.83
CA THR A 31 0.96 -18.55 3.10
C THR A 31 -0.19 -17.67 3.58
N SER A 32 -1.29 -17.67 2.83
CA SER A 32 -2.55 -17.01 3.18
C SER A 32 -3.47 -18.01 3.89
N THR A 33 -4.16 -17.52 4.92
CA THR A 33 -5.18 -18.28 5.64
C THR A 33 -6.42 -17.44 5.83
N ILE A 34 -7.60 -18.06 5.75
CA ILE A 34 -8.90 -17.41 5.87
C ILE A 34 -9.73 -18.02 6.98
N CYS A 35 -10.70 -17.26 7.48
CA CYS A 35 -11.70 -17.79 8.41
C CYS A 35 -12.77 -18.56 7.62
N PRO A 36 -13.15 -19.78 8.03
CA PRO A 36 -14.20 -20.56 7.35
C PRO A 36 -15.61 -19.99 7.57
N ASP A 37 -15.78 -19.07 8.51
CA ASP A 37 -17.06 -18.42 8.77
C ASP A 37 -17.23 -17.20 7.85
N PRO A 38 -18.21 -17.22 6.91
CA PRO A 38 -18.36 -16.17 5.92
C PRO A 38 -18.76 -14.83 6.53
N VAL A 39 -19.50 -14.82 7.64
CA VAL A 39 -19.89 -13.59 8.33
C VAL A 39 -18.68 -12.96 9.00
N CYS A 40 -17.89 -13.78 9.70
CA CYS A 40 -16.66 -13.32 10.34
C CYS A 40 -15.64 -12.83 9.30
N GLN A 41 -15.44 -13.60 8.22
CA GLN A 41 -14.50 -13.29 7.15
C GLN A 41 -14.87 -11.98 6.44
N LYS A 42 -16.12 -11.82 6.02
CA LYS A 42 -16.61 -10.60 5.35
C LYS A 42 -16.42 -9.35 6.20
N ALA A 43 -16.63 -9.45 7.51
CA ALA A 43 -16.40 -8.33 8.43
C ALA A 43 -14.91 -7.96 8.53
N VAL A 44 -13.98 -8.95 8.50
CA VAL A 44 -12.54 -8.66 8.44
C VAL A 44 -12.17 -8.01 7.11
N GLU A 45 -12.67 -8.55 6.00
CA GLU A 45 -12.39 -8.03 4.65
C GLU A 45 -12.87 -6.59 4.49
N THR A 46 -14.03 -6.25 5.05
CA THR A 46 -14.54 -4.87 5.05
C THR A 46 -13.57 -3.94 5.76
N ILE A 47 -13.12 -4.30 6.97
CA ILE A 47 -12.16 -3.50 7.73
C ILE A 47 -10.82 -3.37 6.99
N LEU A 48 -10.34 -4.46 6.38
CA LEU A 48 -9.09 -4.45 5.61
C LEU A 48 -9.21 -3.55 4.38
N LYS A 49 -10.35 -3.60 3.68
CA LYS A 49 -10.64 -2.76 2.53
C LYS A 49 -10.68 -1.28 2.91
N ASP A 50 -11.40 -0.91 3.97
CA ASP A 50 -11.49 0.48 4.41
C ASP A 50 -10.10 1.05 4.77
N ARG A 51 -9.29 0.25 5.47
CA ARG A 51 -7.91 0.64 5.82
C ARG A 51 -7.02 0.78 4.60
N HIS A 52 -7.15 -0.15 3.64
CA HIS A 52 -6.43 -0.11 2.39
C HIS A 52 -6.77 1.16 1.61
N ASP A 53 -8.06 1.47 1.45
CA ASP A 53 -8.53 2.61 0.67
C ASP A 53 -8.07 3.94 1.28
N VAL A 54 -8.09 4.06 2.61
CA VAL A 54 -7.56 5.24 3.32
C VAL A 54 -6.05 5.37 3.10
N ASN A 55 -5.30 4.27 3.17
CA ASN A 55 -3.84 4.30 2.97
C ASN A 55 -3.50 4.68 1.52
N ASP A 56 -4.22 4.11 0.56
CA ASP A 56 -4.06 4.40 -0.87
C ASP A 56 -4.34 5.86 -1.19
N ALA A 57 -5.42 6.42 -0.64
CA ALA A 57 -5.75 7.84 -0.80
C ALA A 57 -4.63 8.73 -0.25
N ARG A 58 -4.11 8.40 0.95
CA ARG A 58 -2.99 9.13 1.57
C ARG A 58 -1.72 9.04 0.73
N MET A 59 -1.39 7.86 0.21
CA MET A 59 -0.23 7.65 -0.65
C MET A 59 -0.35 8.47 -1.93
N LYS A 60 -1.49 8.40 -2.62
CA LYS A 60 -1.75 9.18 -3.85
C LYS A 60 -1.66 10.68 -3.61
N ALA A 61 -2.24 11.17 -2.52
CA ALA A 61 -2.15 12.59 -2.14
C ALA A 61 -0.71 13.02 -1.85
N SER A 62 0.07 12.19 -1.14
CA SER A 62 1.48 12.44 -0.86
C SER A 62 2.31 12.50 -2.15
N ILE A 63 2.11 11.55 -3.07
CA ILE A 63 2.78 11.52 -4.38
C ILE A 63 2.43 12.76 -5.19
N LYS A 64 1.14 13.11 -5.27
CA LYS A 64 0.66 14.31 -5.99
C LYS A 64 1.31 15.59 -5.44
N ARG A 65 1.34 15.76 -4.11
CA ARG A 65 2.00 16.91 -3.48
C ARG A 65 3.49 16.97 -3.82
N ARG A 66 4.19 15.83 -3.80
CA ARG A 66 5.62 15.76 -4.15
C ARG A 66 5.87 16.14 -5.61
N THR A 67 5.03 15.68 -6.53
CA THR A 67 5.18 15.97 -7.95
C THR A 67 4.86 17.43 -8.26
N GLU A 68 3.82 18.00 -7.65
CA GLU A 68 3.47 19.42 -7.77
C GLU A 68 4.58 20.33 -7.23
N ASN A 69 5.11 20.03 -6.04
CA ASN A 69 6.22 20.79 -5.46
C ASN A 69 7.47 20.74 -6.36
N ARG A 70 7.77 19.59 -6.97
CA ARG A 70 8.86 19.45 -7.93
C ARG A 70 8.64 20.31 -9.17
N LYS A 71 7.43 20.30 -9.75
CA LYS A 71 7.08 21.14 -10.92
C LYS A 71 7.25 22.62 -10.60
N ARG A 72 6.66 23.09 -9.49
CA ARG A 72 6.76 24.48 -9.03
C ARG A 72 8.22 24.90 -8.82
N GLY A 73 9.04 24.03 -8.21
CA GLY A 73 10.47 24.29 -8.05
C GLY A 73 11.22 24.44 -9.39
N MET A 74 10.87 23.65 -10.41
CA MET A 74 11.46 23.79 -11.74
C MET A 74 11.01 25.08 -12.45
N GLU A 75 9.75 25.48 -12.30
CA GLU A 75 9.22 26.73 -12.86
C GLU A 75 9.92 27.96 -12.27
N VAL A 76 10.09 28.00 -10.94
CA VAL A 76 10.82 29.07 -10.26
C VAL A 76 12.28 29.15 -10.75
N ARG A 77 12.96 28.00 -10.90
CA ARG A 77 14.33 27.95 -11.45
C ARG A 77 14.38 28.47 -12.89
N ARG A 78 13.44 28.07 -13.74
CA ARG A 78 13.34 28.57 -15.13
C ARG A 78 13.09 30.08 -15.19
N ALA A 79 12.22 30.60 -14.33
CA ALA A 79 11.95 32.04 -14.25
C ALA A 79 13.19 32.82 -13.80
N LYS A 80 13.89 32.36 -12.76
CA LYS A 80 15.13 32.97 -12.29
C LYS A 80 16.20 33.00 -13.38
N ASN A 81 16.46 31.86 -14.02
CA ASN A 81 17.42 31.78 -15.13
C ASN A 81 17.08 32.74 -16.27
N ARG A 82 15.79 32.97 -16.53
CA ARG A 82 15.34 33.93 -17.55
C ARG A 82 15.66 35.36 -17.15
N VAL A 83 15.33 35.75 -15.92
CA VAL A 83 15.63 37.10 -15.41
C VAL A 83 17.14 37.36 -15.40
N ASP A 84 17.95 36.39 -14.95
CA ASP A 84 19.42 36.46 -14.94
C ASP A 84 20.02 36.62 -16.36
N LEU A 85 19.34 36.13 -17.40
CA LEU A 85 19.74 36.31 -18.80
C LEU A 85 19.48 37.75 -19.29
N TYR A 86 18.38 38.37 -18.86
CA TYR A 86 18.02 39.74 -19.28
C TYR A 86 18.81 40.84 -18.56
N LEU A 87 19.46 40.52 -17.44
CA LEU A 87 20.28 41.45 -16.63
C LEU A 87 21.78 41.39 -16.96
N LYS A 88 22.19 40.60 -17.97
CA LYS A 88 23.55 40.56 -18.52
C LYS A 88 23.62 41.39 -19.79
#